data_AF-A0A072R302-F1
#
_entry.id   AF-A0A072R302-F1
#
_cell.length_a   1.000
_cell.length_b   1.000
_cell.length_c   1.000
_cell.angle_alpha   90.00
_cell.angle_beta   90.00
_cell.angle_gamma   90.00
#
_symmetry.space_group_name_H-M   'P 1'
#
loop_
_entity.id
_entity.type
_entity.pdbx_description
1 polymer ?
#
loop_
_entity_poly.entity_id
_entity_poly.type
_entity_poly.pdbx_seq_one_letter_code
_entity_poly.pdbx_strand_id
1 'polypeptide(L)'
;MAFFPFSIADIDDPEQIRVVFYANGRMGHLPLNALLNQMHKRVERADKKTNKNYVKMEQRISALEDCVTTIMKSKKYDDEKAKGDGKSDDLSPTLL
;
A
#
# COMPACT_ATOMS: atom_id res chain seq x y z
N MET A 1 46.62 20.78 -25.18
CA MET A 1 45.25 20.57 -24.67
C MET A 1 45.31 20.63 -23.15
N ALA A 2 44.49 21.48 -22.54
CA ALA A 2 44.45 21.63 -21.09
C ALA A 2 43.70 20.43 -20.49
N PHE A 3 44.39 19.65 -19.66
CA PHE A 3 43.83 18.56 -18.89
C PHE A 3 43.00 19.18 -17.76
N PHE A 4 41.67 19.17 -17.89
CA PHE A 4 40.79 19.58 -16.80
C PHE A 4 40.75 18.45 -15.77
N PRO A 5 41.31 18.63 -14.56
CA PRO A 5 41.50 17.53 -13.60
C PRO A 5 40.20 17.07 -12.92
N PHE A 6 39.04 17.40 -13.49
CA PHE A 6 37.72 17.13 -12.91
C PHE A 6 36.72 16.49 -13.89
N SER A 7 37.13 16.13 -15.10
CA SER A 7 36.25 15.40 -16.01
C SER A 7 36.14 13.94 -15.55
N ILE A 8 35.02 13.62 -14.90
CA ILE A 8 34.58 12.25 -14.57
C ILE A 8 34.54 11.33 -15.82
N ALA A 9 34.59 11.91 -17.03
CA ALA A 9 34.59 11.21 -18.31
C ALA A 9 35.84 10.35 -18.59
N ASP A 10 36.98 10.59 -17.92
CA ASP A 10 38.22 9.80 -18.09
C ASP A 10 38.43 8.75 -16.98
N ILE A 11 37.37 8.41 -16.22
CA ILE A 11 37.45 7.36 -15.21
C ILE A 11 37.28 6.00 -15.91
N ASP A 12 38.40 5.38 -16.28
CA ASP A 12 38.46 4.05 -16.91
C ASP A 12 37.85 2.94 -16.03
N ASP A 13 37.82 3.14 -14.71
CA ASP A 13 37.28 2.19 -13.75
C ASP A 13 36.35 2.87 -12.72
N PRO A 14 35.02 2.78 -12.89
CA PRO A 14 34.06 3.41 -11.99
C PRO A 14 34.10 2.83 -10.56
N GLU A 15 34.73 1.67 -10.33
CA GLU A 15 34.97 1.13 -8.98
C GLU A 15 35.96 1.99 -8.16
N GLN A 16 36.74 2.85 -8.82
CA GLN A 16 37.72 3.72 -8.16
C GLN A 16 37.11 5.00 -7.59
N ILE A 17 35.84 5.30 -7.89
CA ILE A 17 35.15 6.46 -7.33
C ILE A 17 34.85 6.19 -5.86
N ARG A 18 35.53 6.90 -4.97
CA ARG A 18 35.27 6.87 -3.53
C ARG A 18 34.47 8.08 -3.09
N VAL A 19 33.43 7.82 -2.30
CA VAL A 19 32.68 8.85 -1.60
C VAL A 19 33.27 9.01 -0.21
N VAL A 20 33.60 10.25 0.15
CA VAL A 20 34.08 10.60 1.48
C VAL A 20 32.92 11.17 2.29
N PHE A 21 32.64 10.56 3.44
CA PHE A 21 31.66 11.04 4.41
C PHE A 21 32.38 11.71 5.55
N TYR A 22 31.99 12.95 5.84
CA TYR A 22 32.43 13.66 7.02
C TYR A 22 31.23 13.99 7.90
N ALA A 23 31.21 13.46 9.12
CA ALA A 23 30.17 13.72 10.09
C ALA A 23 30.74 13.62 11.50
N ASN A 24 30.34 14.53 12.38
CA ASN A 24 30.73 14.53 13.81
C ASN A 24 32.24 14.44 14.04
N GLY A 25 33.04 15.13 13.23
CA GLY A 25 34.50 15.10 13.34
C GLY A 25 35.16 13.79 12.88
N ARG A 26 34.39 12.86 12.32
CA ARG A 26 34.89 11.58 11.80
C ARG A 26 34.81 11.57 10.28
N MET A 27 35.86 11.06 9.65
CA MET A 27 35.93 10.85 8.21
C MET A 27 35.91 9.36 7.88
N GLY A 28 35.03 8.95 6.98
CA GLY A 28 34.99 7.60 6.43
C GLY A 28 34.93 7.67 4.91
N HIS A 29 35.39 6.63 4.22
CA HIS A 29 35.29 6.54 2.76
C HIS A 29 34.72 5.19 2.34
N LEU A 30 33.90 5.19 1.28
CA LEU A 30 33.32 3.97 0.71
C LEU A 30 33.33 4.05 -0.82
N PRO A 31 33.52 2.94 -1.54
CA PRO A 31 33.29 2.91 -2.99
C PRO A 31 31.85 3.33 -3.32
N LEU A 32 31.68 4.16 -4.35
CA LEU A 32 30.38 4.65 -4.79
C LEU A 32 29.44 3.49 -5.15
N ASN A 33 29.96 2.48 -5.87
CA ASN A 33 29.17 1.30 -6.26
C ASN A 33 28.59 0.55 -5.05
N ALA A 34 29.38 0.41 -3.98
CA ALA A 34 28.92 -0.24 -2.76
C ALA A 34 27.78 0.55 -2.09
N LEU A 35 27.89 1.89 -2.07
CA LEU A 35 26.84 2.76 -1.56
C LEU A 35 25.56 2.66 -2.40
N LEU A 36 25.68 2.78 -3.72
CA LEU A 36 24.55 2.73 -4.63
C LEU A 36 23.82 1.38 -4.55
N ASN A 37 24.57 0.28 -4.53
CA ASN A 37 24.01 -1.07 -4.37
C ASN A 37 23.26 -1.22 -3.04
N GLN A 38 23.79 -0.66 -1.95
CA GLN A 38 23.11 -0.68 -0.66
C GLN A 38 21.83 0.16 -0.68
N MET A 39 21.87 1.35 -1.29
CA MET A 39 20.71 2.23 -1.43
C MET A 39 19.61 1.57 -2.28
N HIS A 40 19.98 0.98 -3.41
CA HIS A 40 19.05 0.25 -4.27
C HIS A 40 18.34 -0.88 -3.51
N LYS A 41 19.10 -1.73 -2.80
CA LYS A 41 18.53 -2.80 -1.95
C LYS A 41 17.65 -2.26 -0.82
N ARG A 42 17.86 -1.03 -0.35
CA ARG A 42 16.98 -0.42 0.67
C ARG A 42 15.67 0.02 0.05
N VAL A 43 15.71 0.65 -1.13
CA VAL A 43 14.51 1.05 -1.89
C VAL A 43 13.67 -0.18 -2.23
N GLU A 44 14.27 -1.23 -2.81
CA GLU A 44 13.52 -2.47 -3.12
C GLU A 44 12.84 -3.11 -1.90
N ARG A 45 13.49 -3.08 -0.74
CA ARG A 45 12.89 -3.59 0.50
C ARG A 45 11.74 -2.71 0.99
N ALA A 46 11.88 -1.39 0.87
CA ALA A 46 10.82 -0.45 1.21
C ALA A 46 9.61 -0.67 0.29
N ASP A 47 9.83 -0.79 -1.01
CA ASP A 47 8.79 -1.02 -2.01
C ASP A 47 8.06 -2.35 -1.78
N LYS A 48 8.78 -3.43 -1.47
CA LYS A 48 8.17 -4.71 -1.10
C LYS A 48 7.29 -4.59 0.14
N LYS A 49 7.73 -3.83 1.14
CA LYS A 49 6.97 -3.61 2.38
C LYS A 49 5.72 -2.76 2.13
N THR A 50 5.83 -1.68 1.36
CA THR A 50 4.69 -0.82 1.02
C THR A 50 3.67 -1.58 0.19
N ASN A 51 4.10 -2.35 -0.82
CA ASN A 51 3.20 -3.17 -1.62
C ASN A 51 2.44 -4.21 -0.78
N LYS A 52 3.14 -4.91 0.14
CA LYS A 52 2.48 -5.87 1.06
C LYS A 52 1.42 -5.19 1.94
N ASN A 53 1.69 -3.98 2.41
CA ASN A 53 0.75 -3.21 3.20
C ASN A 53 -0.45 -2.76 2.36
N TYR A 54 -0.22 -2.35 1.11
CA TYR A 54 -1.26 -1.93 0.19
C TYR A 54 -2.23 -3.09 -0.11
N VAL A 55 -1.71 -4.26 -0.49
CA VAL A 55 -2.53 -5.47 -0.74
C VAL A 55 -3.36 -5.84 0.51
N LYS A 56 -2.76 -5.79 1.70
CA LYS A 56 -3.48 -6.07 2.95
C LYS A 56 -4.58 -5.03 3.21
N MET A 57 -4.34 -3.77 2.88
CA MET A 57 -5.32 -2.70 3.04
C MET A 57 -6.47 -2.86 2.06
N GLU A 58 -6.18 -3.14 0.79
CA GLU A 58 -7.16 -3.43 -0.26
C GLU A 58 -8.08 -4.60 0.15
N GLN A 59 -7.51 -5.73 0.61
CA GLN A 59 -8.30 -6.86 1.12
C GLN A 59 -9.24 -6.48 2.27
N ARG A 60 -8.77 -5.64 3.21
CA ARG A 60 -9.59 -5.19 4.34
C ARG A 60 -10.71 -4.25 3.90
N ILE A 61 -10.46 -3.42 2.90
CA ILE A 61 -11.46 -2.52 2.33
C ILE A 61 -12.53 -3.34 1.60
N SER A 62 -12.15 -4.29 0.74
CA SER A 62 -13.11 -5.15 0.04
C SER A 62 -13.97 -5.96 1.01
N ALA A 63 -13.37 -6.55 2.06
CA ALA A 63 -14.12 -7.26 3.08
C ALA A 63 -15.11 -6.35 3.84
N LEU A 64 -14.75 -5.08 4.04
CA LEU A 64 -15.64 -4.10 4.66
C LEU A 64 -16.79 -3.73 3.72
N GLU A 65 -16.51 -3.51 2.44
CA GLU A 65 -17.52 -3.24 1.40
C GLU A 65 -18.53 -4.40 1.29
N ASP A 66 -18.07 -5.64 1.28
CA ASP A 66 -18.92 -6.84 1.28
C ASP A 66 -19.81 -6.91 2.53
N CYS A 67 -19.25 -6.59 3.70
CA CYS A 67 -20.00 -6.58 4.95
C CYS A 67 -21.09 -5.50 4.95
N VAL A 68 -20.76 -4.28 4.51
CA VAL A 68 -21.72 -3.17 4.40
C VAL A 68 -22.84 -3.49 3.41
N THR A 69 -22.51 -4.01 2.22
CA THR A 69 -23.52 -4.37 1.22
C THR A 69 -24.43 -5.48 1.71
N THR A 70 -23.91 -6.45 2.47
CA THR A 70 -24.70 -7.52 3.09
C THR A 70 -25.70 -6.95 4.10
N ILE A 71 -25.25 -6.05 4.99
CA ILE A 71 -26.12 -5.37 5.98
C ILE A 71 -27.19 -4.52 5.29
N MET A 72 -26.85 -3.83 4.21
CA MET A 72 -27.83 -3.04 3.45
C MET A 72 -28.88 -3.92 2.79
N LYS A 73 -28.49 -5.09 2.26
CA LYS A 73 -29.43 -6.05 1.68
C LYS A 73 -30.34 -6.64 2.76
N SER A 74 -29.79 -7.09 3.90
CA SER A 74 -30.61 -7.68 4.97
C SER A 74 -31.65 -6.70 5.51
N LYS A 75 -31.27 -5.42 5.71
CA LYS A 75 -32.23 -4.37 6.11
C LYS A 75 -33.37 -4.18 5.11
N LYS A 76 -33.11 -4.25 3.80
CA LYS A 76 -34.17 -4.15 2.78
C LYS A 76 -35.14 -5.33 2.84
N TYR A 77 -34.63 -6.55 3.06
CA TYR A 77 -35.47 -7.73 3.26
C TYR A 77 -36.38 -7.59 4.49
N ASP A 78 -35.87 -7.04 5.60
CA ASP A 78 -36.66 -6.82 6.82
C ASP A 78 -37.77 -5.77 6.61
N ASP A 79 -37.49 -4.68 5.87
CA ASP A 79 -38.46 -3.64 5.53
C ASP A 79 -39.56 -4.12 4.55
N GLU A 80 -39.20 -4.99 3.59
CA GLU A 80 -40.17 -5.57 2.64
C GLU A 80 -41.06 -6.62 3.30
N LYS A 81 -40.52 -7.44 4.22
CA LYS A 81 -41.31 -8.40 5.00
C LYS A 81 -42.28 -7.71 5.95
N ALA A 82 -41.86 -6.61 6.60
CA ALA A 82 -42.71 -5.83 7.49
C ALA A 82 -43.93 -5.17 6.79
N LYS A 83 -43.85 -4.95 5.46
CA LYS A 83 -44.99 -4.46 4.65
C LYS A 83 -45.92 -5.58 4.14
N GLY A 84 -45.47 -6.83 4.14
CA GLY A 84 -46.23 -7.99 3.64
C GLY A 84 -47.14 -8.67 4.67
N ASP A 85 -46.77 -8.65 5.96
CA ASP A 85 -47.51 -9.34 7.04
C ASP A 85 -48.74 -8.56 7.57
N GLY A 86 -49.17 -7.49 6.89
CA GLY A 86 -50.27 -6.61 7.30
C GLY A 86 -51.65 -6.93 6.72
N LYS A 87 -51.91 -8.14 6.20
CA LYS A 87 -53.25 -8.54 5.76
C LYS A 87 -53.85 -9.53 6.76
N SER A 88 -54.61 -8.98 7.71
CA SER A 88 -55.41 -9.70 8.69
C SER A 88 -56.50 -10.53 8.00
N ASP A 89 -56.35 -11.84 7.99
CA ASP A 89 -57.45 -12.78 7.78
C ASP A 89 -58.27 -12.85 9.07
N ASP A 90 -59.19 -11.91 9.26
CA ASP A 90 -60.18 -11.94 10.33
C ASP A 90 -61.58 -12.04 9.70
N LEU A 91 -61.91 -13.25 9.25
CA LEU A 91 -63.28 -13.62 8.89
C LEU A 91 -64.02 -14.05 10.15
N SER A 92 -64.69 -13.09 10.79
CA SER A 92 -65.67 -13.36 11.85
C SER A 92 -66.86 -14.14 11.27
N PRO A 93 -67.30 -15.27 11.88
CA PRO A 93 -68.52 -15.92 11.45
C PRO A 93 -69.74 -15.13 11.98
N THR A 94 -70.57 -14.67 11.05
CA THR A 94 -71.86 -14.01 11.33
C THR A 94 -72.82 -15.02 11.98
N LEU A 95 -73.31 -14.69 13.16
CA LEU A 95 -74.46 -15.34 13.79
C LEU A 95 -75.75 -14.95 13.04
N LEU A 96 -76.46 -15.93 12.49
CA LEU A 96 -77.93 -16.01 12.40
C LEU A 96 -78.36 -17.45 12.10
#